data_AF-A0A9D6ZSW9-F1
#
_entry.id   AF-A0A9D6ZSW9-F1
#
_cell.length_a   1.000
_cell.length_b   1.000
_cell.length_c   1.000
_cell.angle_alpha   90.00
_cell.angle_beta   90.00
_cell.angle_gamma   90.00
#
_symmetry.space_group_name_H-M   'P 1'
#
loop_
_entity.id
_entity.type
_entity.pdbx_description
1 polymer ?
#
loop_
_entity_poly.entity_id
_entity_poly.type
_entity_poly.pdbx_seq_one_letter_code
_entity_poly.pdbx_strand_id
1 'polypeptide(L)'
;MSTPRLTILDDPDIRKALEQAWHDSQPGIVGGHEEGGFILRDATGTLSVVRWQTGAQDTIIVPPHPNCKIGGNDILATFHTHPNTADEYLQEPSETDRRAMRDDPDLKGRFYEGEFVISQETIYLIAPNGQVSEAGRTREILGDG
;
A
#
# COMPACT_ATOMS: atom_id res chain seq x y z
N MET A 1 -5.29 -6.16 -25.50
CA MET A 1 -5.35 -7.06 -24.33
C MET A 1 -5.40 -6.16 -23.11
N SER A 2 -6.54 -6.09 -22.44
CA SER A 2 -6.71 -5.21 -21.27
C SER A 2 -6.07 -5.86 -20.06
N THR A 3 -5.13 -5.16 -19.41
CA THR A 3 -4.52 -5.57 -18.15
C THR A 3 -5.63 -5.66 -17.09
N PRO A 4 -5.79 -6.78 -16.36
CA PRO A 4 -6.75 -6.85 -15.27
C PRO A 4 -6.26 -5.91 -14.17
N ARG A 5 -7.06 -4.89 -13.84
CA ARG A 5 -6.63 -3.71 -13.07
C ARG A 5 -7.00 -3.76 -11.58
N LEU A 6 -7.50 -4.89 -11.07
CA LEU A 6 -8.08 -5.00 -9.71
C LEU A 6 -7.85 -6.35 -9.01
N THR A 7 -7.01 -7.26 -9.53
CA THR A 7 -6.92 -8.62 -8.99
C THR A 7 -6.37 -8.70 -7.55
N ILE A 8 -5.53 -7.76 -7.13
CA ILE A 8 -4.96 -7.76 -5.77
C ILE A 8 -6.03 -7.40 -4.74
N LEU A 9 -6.79 -6.32 -4.99
CA LEU A 9 -7.84 -5.86 -4.09
C LEU A 9 -9.11 -6.68 -4.21
N ASP A 10 -9.21 -7.69 -5.09
CA ASP A 10 -10.33 -8.64 -5.11
C ASP A 10 -10.09 -9.84 -4.18
N ASP A 11 -8.88 -10.00 -3.67
CA ASP A 11 -8.52 -11.07 -2.74
C ASP A 11 -8.98 -10.74 -1.31
N PRO A 12 -9.80 -11.58 -0.67
CA PRO A 12 -10.36 -11.31 0.65
C PRO A 12 -9.30 -11.33 1.76
N ASP A 13 -8.24 -12.13 1.63
CA ASP A 13 -7.16 -12.19 2.63
C ASP A 13 -6.30 -10.93 2.54
N ILE A 14 -6.09 -10.40 1.33
CA ILE A 14 -5.44 -9.10 1.14
C ILE A 14 -6.28 -7.98 1.74
N ARG A 15 -7.58 -7.89 1.42
CA ARG A 15 -8.48 -6.87 2.01
C ARG A 15 -8.42 -6.88 3.53
N LYS A 16 -8.53 -8.06 4.14
CA LYS A 16 -8.48 -8.21 5.60
C LYS A 16 -7.14 -7.76 6.18
N ALA A 17 -6.02 -8.04 5.50
CA ALA A 17 -4.71 -7.60 5.96
C ALA A 17 -4.52 -6.07 5.85
N LEU A 18 -5.11 -5.44 4.81
CA LEU A 18 -5.12 -3.99 4.64
C LEU A 18 -6.07 -3.30 5.63
N GLU A 19 -7.24 -3.88 5.89
CA GLU A 19 -8.19 -3.46 6.93
C GLU A 19 -7.52 -3.49 8.31
N GLN A 20 -6.80 -4.56 8.64
CA GLN A 20 -6.02 -4.62 9.87
C GLN A 20 -4.96 -3.51 9.92
N ALA A 21 -4.29 -3.21 8.81
CA ALA A 21 -3.34 -2.08 8.74
C ALA A 21 -3.98 -0.74 9.05
N TRP A 22 -5.16 -0.54 8.47
CA TRP A 22 -5.93 0.66 8.66
C TRP A 22 -6.45 0.80 10.10
N HIS A 23 -6.81 -0.29 10.78
CA HIS A 23 -7.16 -0.21 12.20
C HIS A 23 -5.95 0.04 13.10
N ASP A 24 -4.83 -0.63 12.82
CA ASP A 24 -3.60 -0.51 13.60
C ASP A 24 -3.04 0.93 13.54
N SER A 25 -3.23 1.62 12.42
CA SER A 25 -2.82 3.02 12.21
C SER A 25 -3.61 4.04 13.04
N GLN A 26 -4.71 3.62 13.68
CA GLN A 26 -5.58 4.44 14.55
C GLN A 26 -6.10 5.72 13.87
N PRO A 27 -6.94 5.59 12.84
CA PRO A 27 -7.37 6.70 12.00
C PRO A 27 -8.22 7.71 12.76
N GLY A 28 -7.99 9.00 12.50
CA GLY A 28 -8.75 10.11 13.08
C GLY A 28 -8.49 10.39 14.57
N ILE A 29 -7.52 9.72 15.20
CA ILE A 29 -7.15 9.92 16.62
C ILE A 29 -5.79 10.63 16.71
N VAL A 30 -5.63 11.52 17.69
CA VAL A 30 -4.34 12.13 18.01
C VAL A 30 -3.33 11.03 18.38
N GLY A 31 -2.28 10.88 17.57
CA GLY A 31 -1.28 9.81 17.73
C GLY A 31 -1.43 8.66 16.74
N GLY A 32 -2.30 8.78 15.73
CA GLY A 32 -2.30 7.89 14.56
C GLY A 32 -0.94 7.89 13.86
N HIS A 33 -0.56 6.74 13.31
CA HIS A 33 0.75 6.51 12.71
C HIS A 33 0.64 5.70 11.43
N GLU A 34 1.52 5.96 10.48
CA GLU A 34 1.50 5.23 9.22
C GLU A 34 1.90 3.76 9.42
N GLU A 35 1.08 2.90 8.86
CA GLU A 35 1.32 1.47 8.75
C GLU A 35 1.55 1.11 7.30
N GLY A 36 2.43 0.13 7.02
CA GLY A 36 2.73 -0.26 5.65
C GLY A 36 3.18 -1.71 5.49
N GLY A 37 3.39 -2.12 4.25
CA GLY A 37 3.77 -3.51 3.96
C GLY A 37 3.96 -3.83 2.48
N PHE A 38 4.38 -5.07 2.25
CA PHE A 38 4.44 -5.69 0.94
C PHE A 38 3.27 -6.65 0.74
N ILE A 39 2.69 -6.63 -0.45
CA ILE A 39 1.80 -7.67 -0.96
C ILE A 39 2.65 -8.57 -1.86
N LEU A 40 2.82 -9.83 -1.44
CA LEU A 40 3.69 -10.80 -2.08
C LEU A 40 2.91 -11.87 -2.81
N ARG A 41 3.51 -12.43 -3.85
CA ARG A 41 3.05 -13.61 -4.56
C ARG A 41 4.14 -14.68 -4.56
N ASP A 42 3.80 -15.87 -4.11
CA ASP A 42 4.70 -17.02 -4.15
C ASP A 42 4.70 -17.72 -5.53
N ALA A 43 5.53 -18.75 -5.68
CA ALA A 43 5.64 -19.52 -6.92
C ALA A 43 4.36 -20.29 -7.30
N THR A 44 3.46 -20.56 -6.34
CA THR A 44 2.16 -21.20 -6.57
C THR A 44 1.10 -20.20 -7.00
N GLY A 45 1.39 -18.91 -6.85
CA GLY A 45 0.48 -17.81 -7.10
C GLY A 45 -0.34 -17.39 -5.90
N THR A 46 -0.06 -17.93 -4.72
CA THR A 46 -0.72 -17.56 -3.46
C THR A 46 -0.27 -16.17 -3.04
N LEU A 47 -1.23 -15.34 -2.61
CA LEU A 47 -0.98 -13.99 -2.13
C LEU A 47 -0.76 -13.96 -0.62
N SER A 48 0.05 -13.02 -0.15
CA SER A 48 0.30 -12.81 1.28
C SER A 48 0.70 -11.37 1.56
N VAL A 49 0.58 -10.94 2.82
CA VAL A 49 1.03 -9.62 3.27
C VAL A 49 2.17 -9.77 4.27
N VAL A 50 3.21 -8.96 4.10
CA VAL A 50 4.30 -8.79 5.07
C VAL A 50 4.33 -7.33 5.50
N ARG A 51 4.07 -7.07 6.78
CA ARG A 51 4.08 -5.72 7.37
C ARG A 51 5.51 -5.21 7.52
N TRP A 52 5.70 -3.92 7.25
CA TRP A 52 6.94 -3.23 7.57
C TRP A 52 7.05 -3.07 9.08
N GLN A 53 8.28 -2.88 9.57
CA GLN A 53 8.44 -2.48 10.96
C GLN A 53 7.95 -1.04 11.09
N THR A 54 7.08 -0.78 12.06
CA THR A 54 6.71 0.59 12.44
C THR A 54 8.00 1.37 12.73
N GLY A 55 8.20 2.50 12.06
CA GLY A 55 9.36 3.35 12.32
C GLY A 55 9.15 4.25 13.53
N ALA A 56 9.96 5.29 13.65
CA ALA A 56 9.78 6.31 14.67
C ALA A 56 8.74 7.34 14.20
N GLN A 57 7.71 7.59 15.01
CA GLN A 57 6.66 8.58 14.75
C GLN A 57 5.87 8.31 13.45
N ASP A 58 5.88 9.26 12.52
CA ASP A 58 5.20 9.28 11.23
C ASP A 58 6.07 8.71 10.09
N THR A 59 7.15 8.00 10.42
CA THR A 59 8.05 7.43 9.41
C THR A 59 7.87 5.92 9.32
N ILE A 60 7.73 5.39 8.11
CA ILE A 60 7.83 3.96 7.82
C ILE A 60 9.24 3.60 7.35
N ILE A 61 9.79 2.49 7.85
CA ILE A 61 11.07 1.97 7.37
C ILE A 61 10.76 0.88 6.35
N VAL A 62 10.93 1.20 5.07
CA VAL A 62 10.77 0.22 3.98
C VAL A 62 11.93 -0.77 4.03
N PRO A 63 11.68 -2.08 4.25
CA PRO A 63 12.75 -3.08 4.28
C PRO A 63 13.43 -3.22 2.91
N PRO A 64 14.71 -3.63 2.84
CA PRO A 64 15.39 -3.89 1.57
C PRO A 64 14.65 -4.93 0.71
N HIS A 65 14.52 -4.65 -0.59
CA HIS A 65 13.67 -5.43 -1.50
C HIS A 65 14.31 -5.60 -2.90
N PRO A 66 15.56 -6.10 -3.00
CA PRO A 66 16.28 -6.16 -4.26
C PRO A 66 15.53 -6.96 -5.32
N ASN A 67 15.50 -6.46 -6.55
CA ASN A 67 14.82 -7.07 -7.69
C ASN A 67 13.31 -7.29 -7.47
N CYS A 68 12.64 -6.41 -6.73
CA CYS A 68 11.20 -6.48 -6.46
C CYS A 68 10.77 -7.77 -5.74
N LYS A 69 11.59 -8.25 -4.81
CA LYS A 69 11.35 -9.55 -4.13
C LYS A 69 11.62 -9.49 -2.63
N ILE A 70 10.87 -10.31 -1.88
CA ILE A 70 11.12 -10.61 -0.46
C ILE A 70 11.11 -12.13 -0.29
N GLY A 71 12.19 -12.70 0.26
CA GLY A 71 12.27 -14.14 0.52
C GLY A 71 12.10 -15.03 -0.73
N GLY A 72 12.37 -14.50 -1.93
CA GLY A 72 12.15 -15.16 -3.22
C GLY A 72 10.78 -14.92 -3.86
N ASN A 73 9.81 -14.44 -3.07
CA ASN A 73 8.46 -14.11 -3.55
C ASN A 73 8.46 -12.77 -4.29
N ASP A 74 7.66 -12.67 -5.35
CA ASP A 74 7.46 -11.43 -6.11
C ASP A 74 6.66 -10.44 -5.28
N ILE A 75 7.11 -9.19 -5.20
CA ILE A 75 6.29 -8.08 -4.70
C ILE A 75 5.34 -7.69 -5.82
N LEU A 76 4.03 -7.78 -5.57
CA LEU A 76 2.99 -7.31 -6.49
C LEU A 76 2.63 -5.85 -6.23
N ALA A 77 2.62 -5.44 -4.97
CA ALA A 77 2.36 -4.06 -4.58
C ALA A 77 2.99 -3.76 -3.22
N THR A 78 3.27 -2.49 -2.95
CA THR A 78 3.44 -1.99 -1.58
C THR A 78 2.15 -1.33 -1.12
N PHE A 79 2.05 -1.02 0.18
CA PHE A 79 1.01 -0.14 0.67
C PHE A 79 1.48 0.63 1.89
N HIS A 80 0.83 1.77 2.14
CA HIS A 80 0.85 2.44 3.44
C HIS A 80 -0.47 3.17 3.74
N THR A 81 -0.68 3.55 5.00
CA THR A 81 -1.90 4.23 5.46
C THR A 81 -1.65 5.72 5.72
N HIS A 82 -2.62 6.59 5.39
CA HIS A 82 -2.69 7.99 5.83
C HIS A 82 -3.78 8.17 6.91
N PRO A 83 -3.53 7.82 8.18
CA PRO A 83 -4.56 7.82 9.23
C PRO A 83 -4.92 9.23 9.76
N ASN A 84 -4.05 10.21 9.57
CA ASN A 84 -4.22 11.53 10.15
C ASN A 84 -5.16 12.38 9.29
N THR A 85 -6.32 12.73 9.85
CA THR A 85 -7.41 13.41 9.13
C THR A 85 -7.55 14.90 9.47
N ALA A 86 -6.63 15.48 10.25
CA ALA A 86 -6.64 16.91 10.51
C ALA A 86 -6.25 17.70 9.25
N ASP A 87 -6.70 18.95 9.14
CA ASP A 87 -6.61 19.77 7.91
C ASP A 87 -5.17 19.95 7.38
N GLU A 88 -4.17 19.84 8.26
CA GLU A 88 -2.76 19.93 7.90
C GLU A 88 -2.18 18.66 7.24
N TYR A 89 -2.91 17.54 7.24
CA TYR A 89 -2.47 16.27 6.67
C TYR A 89 -3.11 16.00 5.30
N LEU A 90 -2.31 15.45 4.38
CA LEU A 90 -2.77 15.09 3.04
C LEU A 90 -3.38 13.68 3.05
N GLN A 91 -4.63 13.56 2.62
CA GLN A 91 -5.29 12.27 2.41
C GLN A 91 -4.98 11.65 1.04
N GLU A 92 -4.50 12.46 0.10
CA GLU A 92 -3.97 11.99 -1.19
C GLU A 92 -2.46 11.71 -1.10
N PRO A 93 -1.92 10.84 -1.98
CA PRO A 93 -0.49 10.66 -2.10
C PRO A 93 0.25 11.98 -2.34
N SER A 94 1.22 12.27 -1.47
CA SER A 94 2.09 13.42 -1.53
C SER A 94 3.07 13.31 -2.72
N GLU A 95 3.75 14.40 -3.03
CA GLU A 95 4.84 14.36 -4.02
C GLU A 95 6.00 13.46 -3.55
N THR A 96 6.21 13.30 -2.24
CA THR A 96 7.23 12.38 -1.71
C THR A 96 6.90 10.94 -2.05
N ASP A 97 5.64 10.53 -1.88
CA ASP A 97 5.18 9.15 -2.17
C ASP A 97 5.29 8.84 -3.66
N ARG A 98 4.88 9.80 -4.50
CA ARG A 98 5.02 9.71 -5.96
C ARG A 98 6.48 9.53 -6.39
N ARG A 99 7.39 10.27 -5.77
CA ARG A 99 8.83 10.17 -6.06
C ARG A 99 9.42 8.87 -5.55
N ALA A 100 9.06 8.43 -4.35
CA ALA A 100 9.49 7.16 -3.80
C ALA A 100 9.17 6.02 -4.78
N MET A 101 7.93 5.96 -5.28
CA MET A 101 7.56 4.92 -6.24
C MET A 101 8.21 5.08 -7.61
N ARG A 102 8.37 6.31 -8.11
CA ARG A 102 9.00 6.55 -9.42
C ARG A 102 10.50 6.23 -9.42
N ASP A 103 11.19 6.66 -8.37
CA ASP A 103 12.65 6.69 -8.32
C ASP A 103 13.25 5.42 -7.68
N ASP A 104 12.43 4.57 -7.06
CA ASP A 104 12.87 3.26 -6.56
C ASP A 104 13.28 2.34 -7.72
N PRO A 105 14.55 1.90 -7.80
CA PRO A 105 15.04 1.10 -8.92
C PRO A 105 14.60 -0.38 -8.84
N ASP A 106 14.23 -0.86 -7.64
CA ASP A 106 13.93 -2.26 -7.38
C ASP A 106 12.44 -2.57 -7.51
N LEU A 107 11.55 -1.64 -7.14
CA LEU A 107 10.09 -1.75 -7.29
C LEU A 107 9.63 -1.50 -8.74
N LYS A 108 10.18 -2.32 -9.66
CA LYS A 108 9.96 -2.31 -11.10
C LYS A 108 9.78 -3.72 -11.66
N GLY A 109 9.43 -4.67 -10.79
CA GLY A 109 9.23 -6.07 -11.15
C GLY A 109 8.13 -6.26 -12.19
N ARG A 110 8.22 -7.35 -12.96
CA ARG A 110 7.27 -7.68 -14.05
C ARG A 110 5.81 -7.66 -13.60
N PHE A 111 5.54 -8.04 -12.36
CA PHE A 111 4.21 -8.16 -11.79
C PHE A 111 3.84 -7.02 -10.85
N TYR A 112 4.73 -6.03 -10.69
CA TYR A 112 4.53 -4.94 -9.75
C TYR A 112 3.51 -3.94 -10.29
N GLU A 113 2.43 -3.72 -9.55
CA GLU A 113 1.32 -2.84 -9.92
C GLU A 113 1.52 -1.42 -9.39
N GLY A 114 2.24 -1.26 -8.28
CA GLY A 114 2.47 0.04 -7.63
C GLY A 114 2.26 -0.01 -6.11
N GLU A 115 1.98 1.16 -5.54
CA GLU A 115 1.72 1.32 -4.11
C GLU A 115 0.26 1.71 -3.85
N PHE A 116 -0.39 1.00 -2.93
CA PHE A 116 -1.69 1.42 -2.41
C PHE A 116 -1.52 2.40 -1.24
N VAL A 117 -2.09 3.59 -1.38
CA VAL A 117 -2.21 4.54 -0.27
C VAL A 117 -3.63 4.46 0.27
N ILE A 118 -3.76 3.98 1.50
CA ILE A 118 -5.06 3.78 2.16
C ILE A 118 -5.34 5.02 2.99
N SER A 119 -6.30 5.84 2.55
CA SER A 119 -6.77 7.01 3.29
C SER A 119 -8.20 6.81 3.78
N GLN A 120 -8.74 7.79 4.52
CA GLN A 120 -10.04 7.66 5.17
C GLN A 120 -11.18 7.35 4.19
N GLU A 121 -11.23 8.02 3.05
CA GLU A 121 -12.34 7.89 2.08
C GLU A 121 -11.96 7.07 0.85
N THR A 122 -10.68 7.11 0.44
CA THR A 122 -10.24 6.59 -0.85
C THR A 122 -8.94 5.80 -0.70
N ILE A 123 -8.87 4.66 -1.39
CA ILE A 123 -7.61 3.96 -1.66
C ILE A 123 -7.08 4.46 -3.00
N TYR A 124 -5.86 4.97 -3.01
CA TYR A 124 -5.16 5.39 -4.21
C TYR A 124 -4.15 4.31 -4.63
N LEU A 125 -3.85 4.25 -5.92
CA LEU A 125 -2.74 3.49 -6.48
C LEU A 125 -1.74 4.46 -7.11
N ILE A 126 -0.50 4.45 -6.61
CA ILE A 126 0.64 5.10 -7.23
C ILE A 126 1.32 4.08 -8.13
N ALA A 127 1.21 4.24 -9.45
CA ALA A 127 1.89 3.38 -10.41
C ALA A 127 3.42 3.55 -10.33
N PRO A 128 4.22 2.60 -10.85
CA PRO A 128 5.69 2.66 -10.74
C PRO A 128 6.35 3.85 -11.45
N ASN A 129 5.60 4.62 -12.24
CA ASN A 129 6.07 5.87 -12.85
C ASN A 129 5.68 7.13 -12.04
N GLY A 130 5.07 6.96 -10.86
CA GLY A 130 4.59 8.04 -9.99
C GLY A 130 3.20 8.59 -10.35
N GLN A 131 2.49 8.01 -11.34
CA GLN A 131 1.12 8.42 -11.65
C GLN A 131 0.14 7.89 -10.60
N VAL A 132 -0.74 8.77 -10.12
CA VAL A 132 -1.76 8.43 -9.13
C VAL A 132 -3.09 8.16 -9.83
N SER A 133 -3.81 7.15 -9.35
CA SER A 133 -5.19 6.86 -9.72
C SER A 133 -5.98 6.41 -8.49
N GLU A 134 -7.31 6.56 -8.51
CA GLU A 134 -8.17 6.01 -7.47
C GLU A 134 -8.39 4.51 -7.73
N ALA A 135 -8.14 3.68 -6.71
CA ALA A 135 -8.45 2.25 -6.73
C ALA A 135 -9.89 1.97 -6.26
N GLY A 136 -10.42 2.82 -5.39
CA GLY A 136 -11.82 2.81 -4.96
C GLY A 136 -12.01 3.38 -3.56
N ARG A 137 -13.21 3.27 -3.00
CA ARG A 137 -13.52 3.80 -1.67
C ARG A 137 -13.08 2.86 -0.57
N THR A 138 -12.42 3.39 0.46
CA THR A 138 -11.85 2.60 1.57
C THR A 138 -12.90 1.73 2.23
N ARG A 139 -14.03 2.31 2.63
CA ARG A 139 -15.17 1.59 3.23
C ARG A 139 -15.75 0.46 2.37
N GLU A 140 -15.73 0.62 1.04
CA GLU A 140 -16.31 -0.37 0.12
C GLU A 140 -15.36 -1.55 -0.10
N ILE A 141 -14.06 -1.29 -0.04
CA ILE A 141 -13.01 -2.29 -0.27
C ILE A 141 -12.65 -3.03 1.03
N LEU A 142 -12.46 -2.29 2.13
CA LEU A 142 -12.02 -2.84 3.42
C LEU A 142 -13.18 -3.27 4.33
N GLY A 143 -14.40 -2.79 4.08
CA GLY A 143 -15.59 -3.20 4.84
C GLY A 143 -15.91 -2.34 6.06
N ASP A 144 -15.19 -1.24 6.29
CA ASP A 144 -15.48 -0.29 7.36
C ASP A 144 -16.78 0.49 7.11
N GLY A 145 -17.85 0.08 7.78
CA GLY A 145 -19.12 0.81 7.91
C GLY A 145 -19.18 1.59 9.21
#